data_AF-A0A0B7IT20-F1
#
_entry.id   AF-A0A0B7IT20-F1
#
_cell.length_a   1.000
_cell.length_b   1.000
_cell.length_c   1.000
_cell.angle_alpha   90.00
_cell.angle_beta   90.00
_cell.angle_gamma   90.00
#
_symmetry.space_group_name_H-M   'P 1'
#
loop_
_entity.id
_entity.type
_entity.pdbx_description
1 polymer ?
#
loop_
_entity_poly.entity_id
_entity_poly.type
_entity_poly.pdbx_seq_one_letter_code
_entity_poly.pdbx_strand_id
1 'polypeptide(L)'
;MNKIVKNIISLGLLIATTMLYAQKSSRIGYVDMDYVLSNLEEYQVASEQFALQIAQWQVEIEKREADIQKEKQKLDAEKSLLTPELIKDKEQEIALLEYQLNAYKEQKFGKEGEYFTQKFMLAKPIQDQVFNIVQEIGKLRNYDMVFEKSEVSMLYSANQHNLSNVVLRVLKRKDNAEDRNRDFTELLKESYDFEFVDERTKRQREIEKERAKLQAERQKAYEQERKRKAEEKAQRDREREAKVKQQQQEREERIKKQQEERETRRKQQVTK
;
A
#
# COMPACT_ATOMS: atom_id res chain seq x y z
N MET A 1 23.83 8.52 -39.50
CA MET A 1 22.77 7.56 -39.11
C MET A 1 21.51 7.86 -39.92
N ASN A 2 21.08 6.90 -40.74
CA ASN A 2 19.94 7.05 -41.65
C ASN A 2 18.66 7.41 -40.88
N LYS A 3 17.78 8.23 -41.47
CA LYS A 3 16.48 8.61 -40.86
C LYS A 3 15.68 7.38 -40.42
N ILE A 4 15.72 6.31 -41.20
CA ILE A 4 15.06 5.03 -40.89
C ILE A 4 15.62 4.41 -39.60
N VAL A 5 16.95 4.40 -39.44
CA VAL A 5 17.60 3.86 -38.23
C VAL A 5 17.28 4.71 -37.00
N LYS A 6 17.20 6.04 -37.14
CA LYS A 6 16.76 6.94 -36.06
C LYS A 6 15.31 6.67 -35.64
N ASN A 7 14.41 6.48 -36.61
CA ASN A 7 12.98 6.23 -36.35
C ASN A 7 12.75 4.86 -35.68
N ILE A 8 13.50 3.84 -36.07
CA ILE A 8 13.43 2.50 -35.43
C ILE A 8 13.91 2.59 -33.98
N ILE A 9 15.01 3.31 -33.71
CA ILE A 9 15.51 3.51 -32.34
C ILE A 9 14.51 4.29 -31.48
N SER A 10 13.87 5.34 -32.02
CA SER A 10 12.85 6.10 -31.28
C SER A 10 11.60 5.27 -30.98
N LEU A 11 11.17 4.42 -31.90
CA LEU A 11 10.01 3.55 -31.71
C LEU A 11 10.31 2.44 -30.69
N GLY A 12 11.51 1.85 -30.76
CA GLY A 12 11.98 0.88 -29.75
C GLY A 12 12.08 1.49 -28.36
N LEU A 13 12.55 2.74 -28.25
CA LEU A 13 12.62 3.45 -26.97
C LEU A 13 11.22 3.74 -26.39
N LEU A 14 10.25 4.11 -27.23
CA LEU A 14 8.87 4.33 -26.82
C LEU A 14 8.22 3.05 -26.27
N ILE A 15 8.42 1.92 -26.96
CA ILE A 15 7.89 0.61 -26.53
C ILE A 15 8.59 0.12 -25.25
N ALA A 16 9.90 0.37 -25.11
CA ALA A 16 10.62 0.02 -23.89
C ALA A 16 10.15 0.84 -22.67
N THR A 17 9.76 2.11 -22.88
CA THR A 17 9.22 2.93 -21.79
C THR A 17 7.84 2.48 -21.31
N THR A 18 6.97 1.97 -22.20
CA THR A 18 5.63 1.51 -21.78
C THR A 18 5.67 0.20 -21.00
N MET A 19 6.62 -0.70 -21.28
CA MET A 19 6.81 -1.94 -20.52
C MET A 19 7.25 -1.71 -19.07
N LEU A 20 7.96 -0.62 -18.78
CA LEU A 20 8.43 -0.30 -17.42
C LEU A 20 7.30 0.16 -16.47
N TYR A 21 6.23 0.76 -17.00
CA TYR A 21 5.08 1.19 -16.18
C TYR A 21 4.11 0.05 -15.83
N ALA A 22 4.20 -1.10 -16.50
CA ALA A 22 3.30 -2.23 -16.30
C ALA A 22 3.68 -3.16 -15.12
N GLN A 23 4.85 -2.96 -14.49
CA GLN A 23 5.37 -3.82 -13.40
C GLN A 23 5.11 -3.26 -11.99
N LYS A 24 3.93 -2.69 -11.73
CA LYS A 24 3.54 -2.35 -10.35
C LYS A 24 3.07 -3.64 -9.66
N SER A 25 3.90 -4.19 -8.78
CA SER A 25 3.52 -5.34 -7.96
C SER A 25 2.39 -4.93 -7.02
N SER A 26 1.27 -5.64 -7.09
CA SER A 26 0.13 -5.40 -6.20
C SER A 26 0.53 -5.67 -4.76
N ARG A 27 0.32 -4.69 -3.89
CA ARG A 27 0.58 -4.85 -2.45
C ARG A 27 -0.64 -5.48 -1.81
N ILE A 28 -0.46 -6.70 -1.32
CA ILE A 28 -1.51 -7.47 -0.65
C ILE A 28 -1.17 -7.59 0.84
N GLY A 29 -2.15 -7.28 1.69
CA GLY A 29 -2.07 -7.47 3.14
C GLY A 29 -3.10 -8.47 3.62
N TYR A 30 -3.01 -8.89 4.88
CA TYR A 30 -4.05 -9.69 5.51
C TYR A 30 -4.25 -9.35 6.99
N VAL A 31 -5.44 -9.65 7.50
CA VAL A 31 -5.80 -9.55 8.93
C VAL A 31 -6.36 -10.87 9.39
N ASP A 32 -5.87 -11.37 10.52
CA ASP A 32 -6.39 -12.52 11.24
C ASP A 32 -7.44 -12.03 12.25
N MET A 33 -8.72 -12.15 11.89
CA MET A 33 -9.82 -11.66 12.72
C MET A 33 -9.97 -12.46 14.02
N ASP A 34 -9.77 -13.77 13.98
CA ASP A 34 -9.83 -14.62 15.18
C ASP A 34 -8.74 -14.22 16.17
N TYR A 35 -7.53 -13.96 15.70
CA TYR A 35 -6.45 -13.41 16.52
C TYR A 35 -6.83 -12.04 17.11
N VAL A 36 -7.39 -11.13 16.31
CA VAL A 36 -7.78 -9.79 16.82
C VAL A 36 -8.87 -9.92 17.89
N LEU A 37 -9.94 -10.67 17.63
CA LEU A 37 -11.06 -10.85 18.55
C LEU A 37 -10.62 -11.54 19.84
N SER A 38 -9.85 -12.62 19.74
CA SER A 38 -9.34 -13.37 20.91
C SER A 38 -8.38 -12.56 21.78
N ASN A 39 -7.87 -11.42 21.32
CA ASN A 39 -7.00 -10.56 22.10
C ASN A 39 -7.72 -9.33 22.69
N LEU A 40 -9.01 -9.14 22.45
CA LEU A 40 -9.78 -8.02 22.99
C LEU A 40 -10.54 -8.46 24.25
N GLU A 41 -10.26 -7.80 25.38
CA GLU A 41 -10.86 -8.13 26.67
C GLU A 41 -12.39 -7.97 26.64
N GLU A 42 -12.90 -6.91 26.03
CA GLU A 42 -14.35 -6.68 25.85
C GLU A 42 -15.03 -7.85 25.11
N TYR A 43 -14.38 -8.35 24.04
CA TYR A 43 -14.90 -9.49 23.28
C TYR A 43 -14.86 -10.78 24.09
N GLN A 44 -13.76 -11.03 24.82
CA GLN A 44 -13.63 -12.20 25.68
C GLN A 44 -14.73 -12.23 26.74
N VAL A 45 -14.93 -11.13 27.48
CA VAL A 45 -15.96 -11.01 28.52
C VAL A 45 -17.35 -11.23 27.93
N ALA A 46 -17.65 -10.58 26.80
CA ALA A 46 -18.95 -10.73 26.16
C ALA A 46 -19.15 -12.16 25.61
N SER A 47 -18.09 -12.81 25.10
CA SER A 47 -18.13 -14.21 24.65
C SER A 47 -18.35 -15.18 25.80
N GLU A 48 -17.77 -14.93 26.97
CA GLU A 48 -17.99 -15.75 28.17
C GLU A 48 -19.44 -15.63 28.65
N GLN A 49 -19.98 -14.41 28.67
CA GLN A 49 -21.39 -14.19 29.01
C GLN A 49 -22.33 -14.90 28.02
N PHE A 50 -22.02 -14.83 26.72
CA PHE A 50 -22.78 -15.55 25.71
C PHE A 50 -22.68 -17.08 25.87
N ALA A 51 -21.50 -17.60 26.25
CA ALA A 51 -21.33 -19.03 26.56
C ALA A 51 -22.20 -19.48 27.74
N LEU A 52 -22.36 -18.64 28.77
CA LEU A 52 -23.27 -18.92 29.88
C LEU A 52 -24.74 -18.97 29.42
N GLN A 53 -25.15 -18.09 28.51
CA GLN A 53 -26.51 -18.12 27.94
C GLN A 53 -26.76 -19.39 27.12
N ILE A 54 -25.78 -19.81 26.31
CA ILE A 54 -25.85 -21.07 25.56
C ILE A 54 -26.02 -22.25 26.52
N ALA A 55 -25.24 -22.29 27.59
CA ALA A 55 -25.35 -23.33 28.61
C ALA A 55 -26.75 -23.35 29.26
N GLN A 56 -27.34 -22.17 29.52
CA GLN A 56 -28.72 -22.09 30.03
C GLN A 56 -29.76 -22.65 29.05
N TRP A 57 -29.63 -22.35 27.76
CA TRP A 57 -30.52 -22.93 26.74
C TRP A 57 -30.38 -24.44 26.64
N GLN A 58 -29.16 -24.96 26.77
CA GLN A 58 -28.90 -26.40 26.77
C GLN A 58 -29.52 -27.10 27.99
N VAL A 59 -29.40 -26.50 29.19
CA VAL A 59 -30.05 -27.00 30.41
C VAL A 59 -31.58 -27.01 30.27
N GLU A 60 -32.16 -25.97 29.67
CA GLU A 60 -33.61 -25.89 29.43
C GLU A 60 -34.08 -26.97 28.43
N ILE A 61 -33.27 -27.26 27.39
CA ILE A 61 -33.52 -28.37 26.47
C ILE A 61 -33.51 -29.71 27.21
N GLU A 62 -32.47 -29.98 28.00
CA GLU A 62 -32.34 -31.24 28.75
C GLU A 62 -33.49 -31.43 29.73
N LYS A 63 -33.90 -30.36 30.40
CA LYS A 63 -35.06 -30.39 31.31
C LYS A 63 -36.35 -30.77 30.56
N ARG A 64 -36.63 -30.12 29.43
CA ARG A 64 -37.81 -30.42 28.61
C ARG A 64 -37.79 -31.84 28.05
N GLU A 65 -36.61 -32.33 27.65
CA GLU A 65 -36.43 -33.72 27.22
C GLU A 65 -36.73 -34.70 28.35
N ALA A 66 -36.23 -34.45 29.56
CA ALA A 66 -36.49 -35.28 30.73
C ALA A 66 -37.99 -35.30 31.09
N ASP A 67 -38.66 -34.15 31.04
CA ASP A 67 -40.09 -34.03 31.31
C ASP A 67 -40.92 -34.82 30.27
N ILE A 68 -40.59 -34.73 28.97
CA ILE A 68 -41.23 -35.52 27.92
C ILE A 68 -41.03 -37.02 28.14
N GLN A 69 -39.81 -37.46 28.48
CA GLN A 69 -39.53 -38.88 28.74
C GLN A 69 -40.30 -39.40 29.94
N LYS A 70 -40.43 -38.58 31.00
CA LYS A 70 -41.22 -38.93 32.18
C LYS A 70 -42.70 -39.12 31.85
N GLU A 71 -43.30 -38.22 31.07
CA GLU A 71 -44.72 -38.36 30.68
C GLU A 71 -44.95 -39.56 29.76
N LYS A 72 -44.01 -39.88 28.87
CA LYS A 72 -44.06 -41.11 28.06
C LYS A 72 -44.03 -42.37 28.93
N GLN A 73 -43.07 -42.46 29.85
CA GLN A 73 -42.95 -43.61 30.76
C GLN A 73 -44.20 -43.77 31.63
N LYS A 74 -44.77 -42.65 32.09
CA LYS A 74 -46.01 -42.65 32.86
C LYS A 74 -47.19 -43.16 32.03
N LEU A 75 -47.36 -42.69 30.80
CA LEU A 75 -48.39 -43.18 29.90
C LEU A 75 -48.24 -44.68 29.65
N ASP A 76 -47.02 -45.16 29.39
CA ASP A 76 -46.76 -46.58 29.14
C ASP A 76 -47.09 -47.47 30.36
N ALA A 77 -46.77 -47.00 31.57
CA ALA A 77 -47.06 -47.72 32.81
C ALA A 77 -48.56 -47.75 33.15
N GLU A 78 -49.28 -46.66 32.88
CA GLU A 78 -50.71 -46.51 33.19
C GLU A 78 -51.62 -47.01 32.06
N LYS A 79 -51.09 -47.30 30.87
CA LYS A 79 -51.85 -47.54 29.62
C LYS A 79 -52.96 -48.58 29.76
N SER A 80 -52.71 -49.69 30.45
CA SER A 80 -53.70 -50.77 30.63
C SER A 80 -54.88 -50.39 31.53
N LEU A 81 -54.77 -49.29 32.29
CA LEU A 81 -55.77 -48.79 33.22
C LEU A 81 -56.59 -47.63 32.63
N LEU A 82 -56.23 -47.15 31.44
CA LEU A 82 -56.84 -45.97 30.82
C LEU A 82 -57.83 -46.34 29.71
N THR A 83 -58.82 -45.48 29.49
CA THR A 83 -59.71 -45.58 28.32
C THR A 83 -58.98 -45.11 27.06
N PRO A 84 -59.44 -45.53 25.86
CA PRO A 84 -58.88 -45.07 24.59
C PRO A 84 -58.83 -43.54 24.45
N GLU A 85 -59.87 -42.84 24.88
CA GLU A 85 -59.93 -41.38 24.89
C GLU A 85 -58.83 -40.76 25.76
N LEU A 86 -58.63 -41.26 26.99
CA LEU A 86 -57.61 -40.73 27.90
C LEU A 86 -56.18 -41.00 27.40
N ILE A 87 -55.96 -42.14 26.73
CA ILE A 87 -54.68 -42.44 26.08
C ILE A 87 -54.41 -41.41 24.98
N LYS A 88 -55.40 -41.16 24.12
CA LYS A 88 -55.28 -40.20 23.02
C LYS A 88 -54.98 -38.79 23.53
N ASP A 89 -55.65 -38.35 24.59
CA ASP A 89 -55.42 -37.02 25.18
C ASP A 89 -53.98 -36.88 25.70
N LYS A 90 -53.46 -37.91 26.39
CA LYS A 90 -52.05 -37.94 26.86
C LYS A 90 -51.05 -37.98 25.70
N GLU A 91 -51.32 -38.75 24.65
CA GLU A 91 -50.49 -38.79 23.45
C GLU A 91 -50.44 -37.41 22.76
N GLN A 92 -51.56 -36.69 22.73
CA GLN A 92 -51.61 -35.32 22.21
C GLN A 92 -50.83 -34.32 23.08
N GLU A 93 -50.90 -34.45 24.41
CA GLU A 93 -50.12 -33.63 25.33
C GLU A 93 -48.61 -33.85 25.13
N ILE A 94 -48.16 -35.11 25.06
CA ILE A 94 -46.77 -35.46 24.78
C ILE A 94 -46.33 -34.90 23.42
N ALA A 95 -47.15 -35.07 22.37
CA ALA A 95 -46.85 -34.54 21.05
C ALA A 95 -46.73 -33.00 21.05
N LEU A 96 -47.55 -32.31 21.85
CA LEU A 96 -47.45 -30.86 22.03
C LEU A 96 -46.13 -30.47 22.72
N LEU A 97 -45.72 -31.19 23.76
CA LEU A 97 -44.44 -30.94 24.44
C LEU A 97 -43.25 -31.15 23.51
N GLU A 98 -43.27 -32.21 22.70
CA GLU A 98 -42.25 -32.47 21.68
C GLU A 98 -42.20 -31.38 20.62
N TYR A 99 -43.36 -30.93 20.14
CA TYR A 99 -43.46 -29.81 19.20
C TYR A 99 -42.86 -28.53 19.80
N GLN A 100 -43.18 -28.21 21.06
CA GLN A 100 -42.65 -27.04 21.76
C GLN A 100 -41.14 -27.13 21.97
N LEU A 101 -40.61 -28.31 22.30
CA LEU A 101 -39.17 -28.54 22.42
C LEU A 101 -38.46 -28.30 21.08
N ASN A 102 -38.99 -28.84 19.99
CA ASN A 102 -38.42 -28.64 18.66
C ASN A 102 -38.48 -27.18 18.23
N ALA A 103 -39.59 -26.49 18.49
CA ALA A 103 -39.71 -25.05 18.24
C ALA A 103 -38.69 -24.25 19.05
N TYR A 104 -38.46 -24.60 20.32
CA TYR A 104 -37.44 -23.96 21.15
C TYR A 104 -36.02 -24.20 20.60
N LYS A 105 -35.70 -25.44 20.21
CA LYS A 105 -34.40 -25.78 19.59
C LYS A 105 -34.18 -24.99 18.30
N GLU A 106 -35.18 -24.89 17.44
CA GLU A 106 -35.09 -24.10 16.21
C GLU A 106 -34.94 -22.61 16.51
N GLN A 107 -35.70 -22.07 17.46
CA GLN A 107 -35.58 -20.68 17.88
C GLN A 107 -34.17 -20.35 18.41
N LYS A 108 -33.54 -21.25 19.16
CA LYS A 108 -32.22 -21.01 19.75
C LYS A 108 -31.07 -21.33 18.79
N PHE A 109 -31.12 -22.48 18.12
CA PHE A 109 -30.00 -23.07 17.37
C PHE A 109 -30.30 -23.34 15.89
N GLY A 110 -31.50 -23.01 15.41
CA GLY A 110 -31.83 -23.04 13.99
C GLY A 110 -30.95 -22.08 13.18
N LYS A 111 -31.02 -22.14 11.85
CA LYS A 111 -30.11 -21.37 10.96
C LYS A 111 -30.18 -19.84 11.17
N GLU A 112 -31.36 -19.36 11.54
CA GLU A 112 -31.63 -17.95 11.90
C GLU A 112 -31.95 -17.81 13.39
N GLY A 113 -31.59 -18.82 14.18
CA GLY A 113 -31.83 -18.85 15.61
C GLY A 113 -30.97 -17.85 16.38
N GLU A 114 -31.37 -17.59 17.62
CA GLU A 114 -30.74 -16.61 18.50
C GLU A 114 -29.21 -16.81 18.64
N TYR A 115 -28.72 -18.04 18.61
CA TYR A 115 -27.30 -18.35 18.65
C TYR A 115 -26.52 -17.66 17.52
N PHE A 116 -26.94 -17.82 16.26
CA PHE A 116 -26.22 -17.25 15.13
C PHE A 116 -26.34 -15.72 15.10
N THR A 117 -27.54 -15.20 15.39
CA THR A 117 -27.77 -13.75 15.44
C THR A 117 -26.92 -13.09 16.52
N GLN A 118 -26.90 -13.63 17.74
CA GLN A 118 -26.11 -13.08 18.84
C GLN A 118 -24.61 -13.21 18.58
N LYS A 119 -24.13 -14.35 18.07
CA LYS A 119 -22.73 -14.52 17.69
C LYS A 119 -22.28 -13.49 16.66
N PHE A 120 -23.13 -13.22 15.65
CA PHE A 120 -22.87 -12.19 14.65
C PHE A 120 -22.85 -10.79 15.27
N MET A 121 -23.85 -10.44 16.08
CA MET A 121 -23.94 -9.14 16.76
C MET A 121 -22.77 -8.87 17.70
N LEU A 122 -22.21 -9.92 18.34
CA LEU A 122 -21.04 -9.81 19.20
C LEU A 122 -19.78 -9.37 18.43
N ALA A 123 -19.54 -9.96 17.26
CA ALA A 123 -18.34 -9.70 16.47
C ALA A 123 -18.46 -8.43 15.61
N LYS A 124 -19.68 -8.08 15.18
CA LYS A 124 -19.95 -7.03 14.19
C LYS A 124 -19.37 -5.65 14.56
N PRO A 125 -19.53 -5.11 15.78
CA PRO A 125 -18.99 -3.79 16.13
C PRO A 125 -17.47 -3.73 16.00
N ILE A 126 -16.78 -4.80 16.40
CA ILE A 126 -15.32 -4.89 16.31
C ILE A 126 -14.90 -5.04 14.85
N GLN A 127 -15.60 -5.87 14.08
CA GLN A 127 -15.35 -6.04 12.65
C GLN A 127 -15.48 -4.71 11.89
N ASP A 128 -16.47 -3.89 12.21
CA ASP A 128 -16.66 -2.56 11.60
C ASP A 128 -15.50 -1.61 11.98
N GLN A 129 -14.99 -1.68 13.21
CA GLN A 129 -13.79 -0.92 13.61
C GLN A 129 -12.53 -1.40 12.88
N VAL A 130 -12.32 -2.72 12.78
CA VAL A 130 -11.22 -3.31 12.01
C VAL A 130 -11.28 -2.85 10.56
N PHE A 131 -12.46 -2.89 9.94
CA PHE A 131 -12.65 -2.47 8.57
C PHE A 131 -12.18 -1.03 8.34
N ASN A 132 -12.58 -0.09 9.21
CA ASN A 132 -12.16 1.30 9.14
C ASN A 132 -10.63 1.45 9.28
N ILE A 133 -10.03 0.75 10.26
CA ILE A 133 -8.58 0.76 10.48
C ILE A 133 -7.84 0.22 9.24
N VAL A 134 -8.29 -0.91 8.70
CA VAL A 134 -7.70 -1.53 7.51
C VAL A 134 -7.78 -0.60 6.30
N GLN A 135 -8.89 0.12 6.11
CA GLN A 135 -9.00 1.11 5.04
C GLN A 135 -7.97 2.23 5.17
N GLU A 136 -7.73 2.72 6.39
CA GLU A 136 -6.71 3.74 6.64
C GLU A 136 -5.29 3.20 6.40
N ILE A 137 -4.99 1.99 6.90
CA ILE A 137 -3.71 1.31 6.62
C ILE A 137 -3.51 1.14 5.12
N GLY A 138 -4.54 0.69 4.40
CA GLY A 138 -4.51 0.48 2.96
C GLY A 138 -4.14 1.76 2.20
N LYS A 139 -4.77 2.89 2.54
CA LYS A 139 -4.46 4.21 1.96
C LYS A 139 -3.04 4.67 2.27
N LEU A 140 -2.61 4.60 3.54
CA LEU A 140 -1.30 5.11 3.96
C LEU A 140 -0.13 4.27 3.44
N ARG A 141 -0.32 2.95 3.34
CA ARG A 141 0.74 2.00 2.93
C ARG A 141 0.64 1.57 1.46
N ASN A 142 -0.35 2.09 0.74
CA ASN A 142 -0.64 1.76 -0.66
C ASN A 142 -0.89 0.25 -0.85
N TYR A 143 -1.62 -0.41 0.05
CA TYR A 143 -2.12 -1.75 -0.23
C TYR A 143 -3.24 -1.65 -1.25
N ASP A 144 -3.17 -2.46 -2.29
CA ASP A 144 -4.22 -2.57 -3.30
C ASP A 144 -5.34 -3.49 -2.80
N MET A 145 -5.01 -4.47 -1.95
CA MET A 145 -5.96 -5.43 -1.38
C MET A 145 -5.55 -5.81 0.05
N VAL A 146 -6.54 -6.02 0.92
CA VAL A 146 -6.35 -6.63 2.24
C VAL A 146 -7.39 -7.72 2.40
N PHE A 147 -6.94 -8.93 2.76
CA PHE A 147 -7.80 -10.09 2.95
C PHE A 147 -7.96 -10.45 4.43
N GLU A 148 -9.12 -10.94 4.79
CA GLU A 148 -9.26 -11.69 6.03
C GLU A 148 -8.58 -13.06 5.88
N LYS A 149 -7.74 -13.43 6.84
CA LYS A 149 -7.12 -14.75 6.87
C LYS A 149 -8.19 -15.78 7.17
N SER A 150 -8.48 -16.64 6.20
CA SER A 150 -9.27 -17.84 6.40
C SER A 150 -8.38 -19.07 6.23
N GLU A 151 -8.59 -20.09 7.07
CA GLU A 151 -7.77 -21.32 7.06
C GLU A 151 -7.74 -22.03 5.70
N VAL A 152 -8.79 -21.89 4.89
CA VAL A 152 -8.93 -22.58 3.60
C VAL A 152 -8.19 -21.85 2.47
N SER A 153 -7.92 -20.55 2.59
CA SER A 153 -7.43 -19.73 1.47
C SER A 153 -5.94 -19.39 1.53
N MET A 154 -5.29 -19.50 2.69
CA MET A 154 -3.93 -18.99 2.89
C MET A 154 -3.00 -20.06 3.49
N LEU A 155 -2.16 -20.67 2.63
CA LEU A 155 -1.15 -21.65 3.06
C LEU A 155 0.13 -21.00 3.59
N TYR A 156 0.53 -19.87 3.00
CA TYR A 156 1.74 -19.14 3.39
C TYR A 156 1.56 -17.66 3.09
N SER A 157 2.06 -16.81 3.99
CA SER A 157 2.21 -15.38 3.75
C SER A 157 3.43 -14.89 4.53
N ALA A 158 4.21 -14.00 3.92
CA ALA A 158 5.30 -13.36 4.63
C ALA A 158 4.74 -12.47 5.75
N ASN A 159 5.37 -12.48 6.93
CA ASN A 159 4.89 -11.75 8.10
C ASN A 159 4.73 -10.23 7.86
N GLN A 160 5.50 -9.67 6.94
CA GLN A 160 5.38 -8.27 6.51
C GLN A 160 4.01 -7.89 5.93
N HIS A 161 3.22 -8.86 5.47
CA HIS A 161 1.86 -8.64 4.96
C HIS A 161 0.80 -8.79 6.05
N ASN A 162 1.17 -9.23 7.25
CA ASN A 162 0.27 -9.36 8.38
C ASN A 162 -0.01 -7.99 8.99
N LEU A 163 -1.27 -7.57 9.00
CA LEU A 163 -1.76 -6.31 9.57
C LEU A 163 -2.38 -6.49 10.96
N SER A 164 -2.53 -7.72 11.45
CA SER A 164 -3.32 -8.05 12.65
C SER A 164 -2.80 -7.38 13.92
N ASN A 165 -1.49 -7.41 14.16
CA ASN A 165 -0.89 -6.78 15.34
C ASN A 165 -1.09 -5.26 15.36
N VAL A 166 -1.05 -4.65 14.18
CA VAL A 166 -1.18 -3.20 14.03
C VAL A 166 -2.63 -2.78 14.21
N VAL A 167 -3.55 -3.51 13.60
CA VAL A 167 -4.99 -3.34 13.84
C VAL A 167 -5.30 -3.48 15.33
N LEU A 168 -4.80 -4.54 15.97
CA LEU A 168 -5.00 -4.80 17.40
C LEU A 168 -4.47 -3.65 18.27
N ARG A 169 -3.27 -3.14 17.97
CA ARG A 169 -2.69 -2.01 18.69
C ARG A 169 -3.56 -0.75 18.56
N VAL A 170 -4.07 -0.47 17.36
CA VAL A 170 -4.93 0.69 17.12
C VAL A 170 -6.28 0.54 17.84
N LEU A 171 -6.89 -0.65 17.84
CA LEU A 171 -8.11 -0.92 18.60
C LEU A 171 -7.91 -0.64 20.09
N LYS A 172 -6.79 -1.12 20.65
CA LYS A 172 -6.41 -0.95 22.05
C LYS A 172 -5.82 0.43 22.38
N ARG A 173 -5.77 1.36 21.42
CA ARG A 173 -5.12 2.67 21.61
C ARG A 173 -5.68 3.45 22.78
N LYS A 174 -6.99 3.39 23.02
CA LYS A 174 -7.63 4.13 24.12
C LYS A 174 -7.24 3.54 25.49
N ASP A 175 -7.07 2.23 25.54
CA ASP A 175 -6.81 1.48 26.77
C ASP A 175 -5.32 1.52 27.14
N ASN A 176 -4.43 1.69 26.15
CA ASN A 176 -3.00 1.81 26.36
C ASN A 176 -2.59 3.28 26.64
N ALA A 177 -2.02 3.54 27.83
CA ALA A 177 -1.58 4.86 28.25
C ALA A 177 -0.47 5.46 27.36
N GLU A 178 0.40 4.64 26.79
CA GLU A 178 1.51 5.08 25.92
C GLU A 178 1.03 5.48 24.52
N ASP A 179 -0.02 4.81 24.02
CA ASP A 179 -0.53 4.98 22.66
C ASP A 179 -1.68 5.98 22.57
N ARG A 180 -2.34 6.32 23.69
CA ARG A 180 -3.56 7.14 23.76
C ARG A 180 -3.49 8.47 23.01
N ASN A 181 -2.34 9.14 23.10
CA ASN A 181 -2.12 10.46 22.49
C ASN A 181 -1.27 10.40 21.21
N ARG A 182 -0.90 9.20 20.76
CA ARG A 182 -0.07 9.04 19.55
C ARG A 182 -0.95 9.12 18.30
N ASP A 183 -0.40 9.77 17.27
CA ASP A 183 -1.06 9.80 15.96
C ASP A 183 -1.07 8.39 15.34
N PHE A 184 -2.11 8.10 14.56
CA PHE A 184 -2.26 6.82 13.87
C PHE A 184 -1.04 6.50 12.98
N THR A 185 -0.46 7.52 12.34
CA THR A 185 0.74 7.38 11.49
C THR A 185 1.97 6.98 12.29
N GLU A 186 2.10 7.44 13.53
CA GLU A 186 3.24 7.10 14.41
C GLU A 186 3.15 5.65 14.87
N LEU A 187 1.95 5.20 15.26
CA LEU A 187 1.70 3.81 15.64
C LEU A 187 2.01 2.85 14.47
N LEU A 188 1.68 3.25 13.25
CA LEU A 188 1.99 2.50 12.03
C LEU A 188 3.48 2.45 11.68
N LYS A 189 4.25 3.47 12.08
CA LYS A 189 5.70 3.55 11.84
C LYS A 189 6.49 2.67 12.80
N GLU A 190 5.99 2.45 14.01
CA GLU A 190 6.68 1.67 15.05
C GLU A 190 6.31 0.19 15.00
N SER A 191 5.06 -0.12 14.62
CA SER A 191 4.58 -1.51 14.49
C SER A 191 5.09 -2.24 13.24
N TYR A 192 5.74 -1.51 12.33
CA TYR A 192 6.46 -2.06 11.19
C TYR A 192 7.87 -1.52 11.21
N ASP A 193 8.87 -2.31 10.81
CA ASP A 193 10.16 -1.78 10.35
C ASP A 193 9.90 -0.85 9.15
N PHE A 194 9.68 0.43 9.43
CA PHE A 194 9.32 1.46 8.45
C PHE A 194 10.43 1.72 7.42
N GLU A 195 11.58 1.06 7.55
CA GLU A 195 12.72 1.18 6.64
C GLU A 195 12.56 0.47 5.29
N PHE A 196 11.47 -0.25 5.05
CA PHE A 196 11.16 -0.76 3.71
C PHE A 196 10.48 0.32 2.84
N VAL A 197 11.17 1.44 2.64
CA VAL A 197 11.15 2.06 1.30
C VAL A 197 11.69 0.97 0.40
N ASP A 198 10.79 0.24 -0.25
CA ASP A 198 11.05 -0.80 -1.25
C ASP A 198 12.44 -0.60 -1.85
N GLU A 199 13.34 -1.58 -1.73
CA GLU A 199 14.69 -1.48 -2.31
C GLU A 199 14.64 -0.97 -3.74
N ARG A 200 13.58 -1.31 -4.50
CA ARG A 200 13.32 -0.78 -5.84
C ARG A 200 13.10 0.73 -5.84
N THR A 201 12.36 1.29 -4.87
CA THR A 201 12.16 2.74 -4.69
C THR A 201 13.43 3.45 -4.24
N LYS A 202 14.24 2.87 -3.33
CA LYS A 202 15.57 3.42 -2.99
C LYS A 202 16.47 3.42 -4.23
N ARG A 203 16.58 2.30 -4.93
CA ARG A 203 17.32 2.18 -6.21
C ARG A 203 16.80 3.16 -7.26
N GLN A 204 15.48 3.36 -7.37
CA GLN A 204 14.89 4.30 -8.33
C GLN A 204 15.33 5.74 -8.05
N ARG A 205 15.31 6.15 -6.77
CA ARG A 205 15.76 7.48 -6.34
C ARG A 205 17.27 7.67 -6.54
N GLU A 206 18.06 6.63 -6.32
CA GLU A 206 19.50 6.66 -6.58
C GLU A 206 19.80 6.79 -8.07
N ILE A 207 19.12 6.02 -8.93
CA ILE A 207 19.21 6.11 -10.39
C ILE A 207 18.80 7.51 -10.86
N GLU A 208 17.74 8.09 -10.30
CA GLU A 208 17.29 9.44 -10.64
C GLU A 208 18.31 10.51 -10.23
N LYS A 209 18.90 10.38 -9.04
CA LYS A 209 20.00 11.26 -8.58
C LYS A 209 21.24 11.14 -9.47
N GLU A 210 21.64 9.94 -9.87
CA GLU A 210 22.75 9.74 -10.80
C GLU A 210 22.45 10.34 -12.17
N ARG A 211 21.23 10.17 -12.70
CA ARG A 211 20.81 10.80 -13.96
C ARG A 211 20.84 12.32 -13.88
N ALA A 212 20.36 12.90 -12.78
CA ALA A 212 20.39 14.35 -12.57
C ALA A 212 21.84 14.87 -12.49
N LYS A 213 22.74 14.16 -11.79
CA LYS A 213 24.17 14.47 -11.76
C LYS A 213 24.79 14.43 -13.15
N LEU A 214 24.56 13.36 -13.91
CA LEU A 214 25.06 13.21 -15.27
C LEU A 214 24.54 14.31 -16.21
N GLN A 215 23.28 14.71 -16.07
CA GLN A 215 22.71 15.82 -16.83
C GLN A 215 23.38 17.16 -16.47
N ALA A 216 23.59 17.43 -15.19
CA ALA A 216 24.28 18.64 -14.73
C ALA A 216 25.75 18.68 -15.20
N GLU A 217 26.46 17.56 -15.18
CA GLU A 217 27.82 17.46 -15.71
C GLU A 217 27.87 17.71 -17.23
N ARG A 218 26.94 17.13 -17.99
CA ARG A 218 26.83 17.38 -19.44
C ARG A 218 26.52 18.84 -19.74
N GLN A 219 25.66 19.49 -18.97
CA GLN A 219 25.38 20.93 -19.12
C GLN A 219 26.62 21.77 -18.83
N LYS A 220 27.36 21.48 -17.75
CA LYS A 220 28.62 22.16 -17.45
C LYS A 220 29.67 21.96 -18.54
N ALA A 221 29.82 20.74 -19.05
CA ALA A 221 30.74 20.45 -20.14
C ALA A 221 30.36 21.21 -21.42
N TYR A 222 29.07 21.27 -21.75
CA TYR A 222 28.56 22.05 -22.88
C TYR A 222 28.83 23.55 -22.72
N GLU A 223 28.59 24.12 -21.53
CA GLU A 223 28.88 25.53 -21.24
C GLU A 223 30.39 25.84 -21.32
N GLN A 224 31.24 24.95 -20.79
CA GLN A 224 32.69 25.07 -20.88
C GLN A 224 33.17 25.01 -22.34
N GLU A 225 32.66 24.09 -23.13
CA GLU A 225 33.01 24.00 -24.55
C GLU A 225 32.55 25.23 -25.33
N ARG A 226 31.36 25.77 -25.01
CA ARG A 226 30.84 27.00 -25.60
C ARG A 226 31.72 28.21 -25.25
N LYS A 227 32.17 28.32 -23.99
CA LYS A 227 33.12 29.36 -23.55
C LYS A 227 34.46 29.23 -24.27
N ARG A 228 35.04 28.02 -24.31
CA ARG A 228 36.31 27.76 -25.01
C ARG A 228 36.23 28.14 -26.49
N LYS A 229 35.15 27.76 -27.17
CA LYS A 229 34.93 28.14 -28.59
C LYS A 229 34.76 29.66 -28.76
N ALA A 230 34.12 30.34 -27.82
CA ALA A 230 33.98 31.80 -27.86
C ALA A 230 35.33 32.51 -27.62
N GLU A 231 36.13 32.02 -26.67
CA GLU A 231 37.49 32.51 -26.40
C GLU A 231 38.42 32.26 -27.58
N GLU A 232 38.40 31.06 -28.16
CA GLU A 232 39.19 30.73 -29.35
C GLU A 232 38.82 31.63 -30.53
N LYS A 233 37.52 31.88 -30.74
CA LYS A 233 37.05 32.83 -31.75
C LYS A 233 37.55 34.25 -31.46
N ALA A 234 37.41 34.73 -30.22
CA ALA A 234 37.88 36.06 -29.83
C ALA A 234 39.40 36.21 -29.99
N GLN A 235 40.16 35.17 -29.68
CA GLN A 235 41.61 35.15 -29.91
C GLN A 235 41.95 35.20 -31.40
N ARG A 236 41.29 34.39 -32.22
CA ARG A 236 41.45 34.42 -33.69
C ARG A 236 41.11 35.80 -34.26
N ASP A 237 40.07 36.45 -33.76
CA ASP A 237 39.68 37.79 -34.19
C ASP A 237 40.73 38.83 -33.77
N ARG A 238 41.25 38.77 -32.54
CA ARG A 238 42.37 39.63 -32.09
C ARG A 238 43.65 39.43 -32.90
N GLU A 239 44.00 38.19 -33.21
CA GLU A 239 45.17 37.88 -34.05
C GLU A 239 45.01 38.42 -35.47
N ARG A 240 43.80 38.33 -36.04
CA ARG A 240 43.47 38.94 -37.34
C ARG A 240 43.61 40.45 -37.28
N GLU A 241 43.04 41.10 -36.27
CA GLU A 241 43.15 42.55 -36.08
C GLU A 241 44.61 43.01 -35.91
N ALA A 242 45.42 42.28 -35.13
CA ALA A 242 46.84 42.58 -34.94
C ALA A 242 47.62 42.44 -36.25
N LYS A 243 47.38 41.37 -37.03
CA LYS A 243 47.98 41.20 -38.36
C LYS A 243 47.59 42.32 -39.32
N VAL A 244 46.32 42.74 -39.32
CA VAL A 244 45.86 43.85 -40.15
C VAL A 244 46.55 45.15 -39.75
N LYS A 245 46.68 45.44 -38.45
CA LYS A 245 47.42 46.63 -37.95
C LYS A 245 48.90 46.58 -38.32
N GLN A 246 49.55 45.44 -38.17
CA GLN A 246 50.96 45.26 -38.55
C GLN A 246 51.15 45.49 -40.06
N GLN A 247 50.28 44.92 -40.90
CA GLN A 247 50.33 45.15 -42.35
C GLN A 247 50.10 46.63 -42.72
N GLN A 248 49.24 47.34 -41.98
CA GLN A 248 49.04 48.79 -42.16
C GLN A 248 50.31 49.57 -41.79
N GLN A 249 50.92 49.27 -40.64
CA GLN A 249 52.17 49.90 -40.20
C GLN A 249 53.32 49.64 -41.19
N GLU A 250 53.50 48.40 -41.64
CA GLU A 250 54.52 48.05 -42.65
C GLU A 250 54.27 48.78 -43.98
N ARG A 251 53.00 48.95 -44.36
CA ARG A 251 52.62 49.71 -45.56
C ARG A 251 52.91 51.20 -45.40
N GLU A 252 52.63 51.78 -44.23
CA GLU A 252 52.95 53.17 -43.90
C GLU A 252 54.45 53.42 -43.87
N GLU A 253 55.24 52.55 -43.23
CA GLU A 253 56.70 52.61 -43.23
C GLU A 253 57.29 52.48 -44.64
N ARG A 254 56.75 51.57 -45.46
CA ARG A 254 57.13 51.46 -46.88
C ARG A 254 56.85 52.74 -47.66
N ILE A 255 55.68 53.35 -47.45
CA ILE A 255 55.33 54.63 -48.09
C ILE A 255 56.29 55.72 -47.63
N LYS A 256 56.59 55.80 -46.34
CA LYS A 256 57.52 56.80 -45.78
C LYS A 256 58.94 56.63 -46.32
N LYS A 257 59.47 55.40 -46.37
CA LYS A 257 60.77 55.09 -47.01
C LYS A 257 60.79 55.48 -48.49
N GLN A 258 59.71 55.20 -49.23
CA GLN A 258 59.61 55.62 -50.64
C GLN A 258 59.56 57.14 -50.80
N GLN A 259 58.92 57.87 -49.87
CA GLN A 259 58.91 59.32 -49.87
C GLN A 259 60.30 59.89 -49.55
N GLU A 260 60.99 59.35 -48.55
CA GLU A 260 62.37 59.72 -48.19
C GLU A 260 63.35 59.44 -49.34
N GLU A 261 63.24 58.29 -50.02
CA GLU A 261 64.02 57.95 -51.22
C GLU A 261 63.72 58.90 -52.40
N ARG A 262 62.44 59.28 -52.59
CA ARG A 262 62.06 60.27 -53.61
C ARG A 262 62.62 61.65 -53.29
N GLU A 263 62.61 62.06 -52.02
CA GLU A 263 63.18 63.34 -51.58
C GLU A 263 64.71 63.37 -51.70
N THR A 264 65.41 62.28 -51.35
CA THR A 264 66.86 62.18 -51.55
C THR A 264 67.23 62.19 -53.03
N ARG A 265 66.49 61.48 -53.89
CA ARG A 265 66.66 61.57 -55.36
C ARG A 265 66.39 62.99 -55.89
N ARG A 266 65.40 63.69 -55.34
CA ARG A 266 65.08 65.08 -55.71
C ARG A 266 66.19 66.05 -55.30
N LYS A 267 66.78 65.89 -54.11
CA LYS A 267 67.94 66.68 -53.65
C LYS A 267 69.20 66.42 -54.50
N GLN A 268 69.44 65.17 -54.90
CA GLN A 268 70.54 64.81 -55.81
C GLN A 268 70.38 65.38 -57.22
N GLN A 269 69.15 65.59 -57.71
CA GLN A 269 68.89 66.22 -59.01
C GLN A 269 68.97 67.75 -59.01
N VAL A 270 68.91 68.41 -57.85
CA VAL A 270 69.03 69.88 -57.71
C VAL A 270 70.49 70.34 -57.50
N THR A 271 71.42 69.39 -57.33
CA THR A 271 72.86 69.68 -57.10
C THR A 271 73.75 69.42 -58.35
N LYS A 272 73.14 69.40 -59.54
CA LYS A 272 73.81 69.38 -60.85
C LYS A 272 73.28 70.54 -61.68
#